data_AF-A0A672HQS0-F1
#
_entry.id   AF-A0A672HQS0-F1
#
_cell.length_a   1.000
_cell.length_b   1.000
_cell.length_c   1.000
_cell.angle_alpha   90.00
_cell.angle_beta   90.00
_cell.angle_gamma   90.00
#
_symmetry.space_group_name_H-M   'P 1'
#
loop_
_entity.id
_entity.type
_entity.pdbx_description
1 polymer ?
#
loop_
_entity_poly.entity_id
_entity_poly.type
_entity_poly.pdbx_seq_one_letter_code
_entity_poly.pdbx_strand_id
1 'polypeptide(L)'
;MGVNDKRDNLACNPVMIDALEVSRAHRARYFWGNLNTPSLSRVSLSADCLEHGRVAKFGKVRTITTRSNSIKQGKDQHFPVLMNGKEDILWCTELERIFGFPVHYTDVSNMGRGARQKLLGRSWSVPVIRHLFAPLKDYFACE
;
A
#
# COMPACT_ATOMS: atom_id res chain seq x y z
N MET A 1 -26.21 22.08 -25.90
CA MET A 1 -26.51 21.40 -24.62
C MET A 1 -25.45 20.35 -24.40
N GLY A 2 -24.46 20.69 -23.57
CA GLY A 2 -23.17 20.02 -23.55
C GLY A 2 -23.03 18.96 -22.46
N VAL A 3 -22.22 17.96 -22.82
CA VAL A 3 -21.39 17.12 -21.96
C VAL A 3 -22.10 16.03 -21.15
N ASN A 4 -22.22 14.87 -21.80
CA ASN A 4 -21.95 13.54 -21.26
C ASN A 4 -22.36 13.29 -19.80
N ASP A 5 -23.62 12.89 -19.64
CA ASP A 5 -24.09 12.04 -18.54
C ASP A 5 -23.30 10.71 -18.53
N LYS A 6 -22.13 10.74 -17.89
CA LYS A 6 -21.39 9.54 -17.50
C LYS A 6 -21.56 9.32 -16.01
N ARG A 7 -22.78 8.91 -15.63
CA ARG A 7 -23.04 7.93 -14.55
C ARG A 7 -22.30 8.20 -13.25
N ASP A 8 -22.79 9.17 -12.49
CA ASP A 8 -22.50 9.25 -11.06
C ASP A 8 -23.34 8.19 -10.30
N ASN A 9 -22.99 6.91 -10.46
CA ASN A 9 -23.78 5.79 -9.94
C ASN A 9 -23.85 5.73 -8.40
N LEU A 10 -22.98 6.47 -7.71
CA LEU A 10 -22.86 6.45 -6.25
C LEU A 10 -23.29 7.78 -5.59
N ALA A 11 -23.71 8.77 -6.39
CA ALA A 11 -24.17 10.09 -5.94
C ALA A 11 -23.22 10.77 -4.94
N CYS A 12 -21.91 10.54 -5.06
CA CYS A 12 -20.89 11.17 -4.23
C CYS A 12 -19.57 11.31 -5.00
N ASN A 13 -18.84 12.39 -4.73
CA ASN A 13 -17.52 12.60 -5.30
C ASN A 13 -16.48 11.74 -4.56
N PRO A 14 -15.50 11.16 -5.26
CA PRO A 14 -14.43 10.42 -4.61
C PRO A 14 -13.46 11.32 -3.86
N VAL A 15 -12.89 10.78 -2.79
CA VAL A 15 -11.68 11.32 -2.16
C VAL A 15 -10.46 10.53 -2.64
N MET A 16 -9.41 11.23 -3.10
CA MET A 16 -8.14 10.61 -3.46
C MET A 16 -7.22 10.52 -2.25
N ILE A 17 -6.71 9.32 -1.95
CA ILE A 17 -5.72 9.11 -0.90
C ILE A 17 -4.53 8.33 -1.48
N ASP A 18 -3.31 8.85 -1.31
CA ASP A 18 -2.07 8.13 -1.61
C ASP A 18 -1.45 7.59 -0.31
N ALA A 19 -1.06 6.30 -0.34
CA ALA A 19 -0.37 5.67 0.78
C ALA A 19 1.08 6.12 0.93
N LEU A 20 1.62 6.92 0.02
CA LEU A 20 3.01 7.37 0.04
C LEU A 20 3.46 7.88 1.42
N GLU A 21 2.64 8.70 2.07
CA GLU A 21 2.95 9.32 3.36
C GLU A 21 3.01 8.32 4.52
N VAL A 22 2.37 7.15 4.37
CA VAL A 22 2.25 6.14 5.44
C VAL A 22 3.05 4.87 5.20
N SER A 23 3.41 4.57 3.94
CA SER A 23 4.11 3.34 3.56
C SER A 23 5.37 3.54 2.71
N ARG A 24 5.71 4.79 2.36
CA ARG A 24 6.78 5.13 1.39
C ARG A 24 6.64 4.38 0.06
N ALA A 25 5.42 3.94 -0.27
CA ALA A 25 5.08 3.31 -1.54
C ALA A 25 3.89 4.04 -2.14
N HIS A 26 4.03 4.44 -3.41
CA HIS A 26 2.91 5.06 -4.12
C HIS A 26 1.73 4.08 -4.25
N ARG A 27 0.54 4.52 -3.82
CA ARG A 27 -0.72 3.78 -3.97
C ARG A 27 -1.92 4.73 -3.92
N ALA A 28 -1.94 5.74 -4.79
CA ALA A 28 -3.09 6.62 -4.97
C ALA A 28 -4.35 5.83 -5.37
N ARG A 29 -5.43 5.98 -4.61
CA ARG A 29 -6.74 5.36 -4.84
C ARG A 29 -7.86 6.36 -4.57
N TYR A 30 -8.94 6.21 -5.31
CA TYR A 30 -10.19 6.91 -5.06
C TYR A 30 -11.07 6.09 -4.13
N PHE A 31 -11.66 6.77 -3.15
CA PHE A 31 -12.60 6.20 -2.20
C PHE A 31 -13.92 6.97 -2.28
N TRP A 32 -14.99 6.27 -2.63
CA TRP A 32 -16.36 6.76 -2.55
C TRP A 32 -16.98 6.25 -1.25
N GLY A 33 -17.83 7.06 -0.62
CA GLY A 33 -18.54 6.64 0.58
C GLY A 33 -19.11 7.82 1.36
N ASN A 34 -19.69 7.49 2.50
CA ASN A 34 -20.36 8.42 3.41
C ASN A 34 -19.71 8.43 4.82
N LEU A 35 -18.50 7.87 4.94
CA LEU A 35 -17.76 7.89 6.19
C LEU A 35 -17.28 9.31 6.49
N ASN A 36 -17.41 9.73 7.76
CA ASN A 36 -16.92 11.02 8.23
C ASN A 36 -15.39 10.96 8.42
N THR A 37 -14.65 10.82 7.33
CA THR A 37 -13.20 10.59 7.38
C THR A 37 -12.48 11.87 7.79
N PRO A 38 -11.69 11.87 8.87
CA PRO A 38 -10.93 13.05 9.27
C PRO A 38 -9.93 13.41 8.17
N SER A 39 -9.62 14.70 8.07
CA SER A 39 -8.46 15.18 7.30
C SER A 39 -7.24 14.32 7.66
N LEU A 40 -6.50 13.84 6.65
CA LEU A 40 -5.26 13.07 6.81
C LEU A 40 -4.17 13.97 7.43
N SER A 41 -4.29 14.28 8.72
CA SER A 41 -3.19 14.88 9.49
C SER A 41 -2.12 13.81 9.70
N ARG A 42 -1.15 13.79 8.77
CA ARG A 42 0.18 13.15 8.81
C ARG A 42 0.34 12.04 9.85
N VAL A 43 -0.31 10.89 9.62
CA VAL A 43 0.01 9.66 10.34
C VAL A 43 1.35 9.15 9.80
N SER A 44 2.45 9.65 10.34
CA SER A 44 3.79 9.16 10.01
C SER A 44 4.02 7.82 10.69
N LEU A 45 3.79 6.72 9.98
CA LEU A 45 4.20 5.39 10.42
C LEU A 45 5.66 5.14 10.03
N SER A 46 6.41 4.52 10.94
CA SER A 46 7.85 4.29 10.80
C SER A 46 8.18 3.46 9.57
N ALA A 47 9.08 4.01 8.77
CA ALA A 47 9.45 3.64 7.42
C ALA A 47 10.29 2.36 7.25
N ASP A 48 10.70 1.70 8.34
CA ASP A 48 11.59 0.56 8.26
C ASP A 48 10.83 -0.72 7.92
N CYS A 49 10.74 -0.98 6.62
CA CYS A 49 10.07 -2.16 6.08
C CYS A 49 11.05 -3.31 5.80
N LEU A 50 12.37 -3.03 5.77
CA LEU A 50 13.39 -4.00 5.37
C LEU A 50 13.85 -4.86 6.54
N GLU A 51 14.28 -6.10 6.25
CA GLU A 51 14.91 -6.95 7.25
C GLU A 51 16.32 -6.47 7.61
N HIS A 52 16.83 -6.94 8.74
CA HIS A 52 18.18 -6.63 9.22
C HIS A 52 19.25 -6.95 8.16
N GLY A 53 20.22 -6.04 8.01
CA GLY A 53 21.33 -6.18 7.06
C GLY A 53 20.97 -5.83 5.61
N ARG A 54 19.76 -5.31 5.36
CA ARG A 54 19.30 -4.87 4.03
C ARG A 54 19.10 -3.36 4.01
N VAL A 55 19.49 -2.73 2.91
CA VAL A 55 19.49 -1.26 2.77
C VAL A 55 18.63 -0.85 1.58
N ALA A 56 17.75 0.14 1.78
CA ALA A 56 16.93 0.68 0.71
C ALA A 56 17.78 1.55 -0.24
N LYS A 57 17.73 1.25 -1.54
CA LYS A 57 18.39 2.08 -2.57
C LYS A 57 17.58 3.34 -2.90
N PHE A 58 16.28 3.35 -2.60
CA PHE A 58 15.38 4.44 -2.92
C PHE A 58 14.62 4.90 -1.67
N GLY A 59 14.39 6.21 -1.56
CA GLY A 59 13.60 6.77 -0.46
C GLY A 59 12.10 6.47 -0.55
N LYS A 60 11.62 5.99 -1.70
CA LYS A 60 10.25 5.53 -1.91
C LYS A 60 10.22 4.56 -3.07
N VAL A 61 9.21 3.70 -3.11
CA VAL A 61 8.97 2.77 -4.23
C VAL A 61 7.74 3.17 -5.03
N ARG A 62 7.74 2.87 -6.33
CA ARG A 62 6.56 3.01 -7.18
C ARG A 62 5.45 2.04 -6.77
N THR A 63 4.27 2.21 -7.36
CA THR A 63 3.12 1.34 -7.14
C THR A 63 3.44 -0.13 -7.41
N ILE A 64 3.35 -0.93 -6.34
CA ILE A 64 3.52 -2.38 -6.39
C ILE A 64 2.20 -3.00 -6.86
N THR A 65 2.30 -3.86 -7.87
CA THR A 65 1.17 -4.57 -8.48
C THR A 65 1.38 -6.08 -8.40
N THR A 66 0.44 -6.82 -8.98
CA THR A 66 0.50 -8.29 -9.11
C THR A 66 1.66 -8.79 -9.97
N ARG A 67 2.29 -7.92 -10.77
CA ARG A 67 3.35 -8.29 -11.71
C ARG A 67 4.72 -8.08 -11.05
N SER A 68 5.59 -9.08 -11.14
CA SER A 68 6.94 -9.07 -10.55
C SER A 68 7.79 -7.86 -10.95
N ASN A 69 7.62 -7.38 -12.19
CA ASN A 69 8.35 -6.21 -12.69
C ASN A 69 8.01 -4.93 -11.92
N SER A 70 6.83 -4.80 -11.31
CA SER A 70 6.44 -3.61 -10.53
C SER A 70 7.37 -3.30 -9.35
N ILE A 71 8.09 -4.30 -8.84
CA ILE A 71 9.07 -4.16 -7.76
C ILE A 71 10.34 -3.44 -8.24
N LYS A 72 10.71 -3.59 -9.53
CA LYS A 72 11.86 -2.89 -10.10
C LYS A 72 11.55 -1.40 -10.24
N GLN A 73 12.55 -0.55 -10.01
CA GLN A 73 12.42 0.90 -9.95
C GLN A 73 13.09 1.59 -11.15
N GLY A 74 12.60 2.78 -11.50
CA GLY A 74 13.15 3.60 -12.57
C GLY A 74 12.94 3.04 -13.98
N LYS A 75 13.48 3.75 -14.97
CA LYS A 75 13.48 3.31 -16.38
C LYS A 75 14.38 2.08 -16.56
N ASP A 76 15.52 2.09 -15.87
CA ASP A 76 16.57 1.07 -15.95
C ASP A 76 16.25 -0.21 -15.16
N GLN A 77 15.06 -0.31 -14.55
CA GLN A 77 14.56 -1.51 -13.88
C GLN A 77 15.49 -2.02 -12.75
N HIS A 78 16.05 -1.12 -11.94
CA HIS A 78 16.89 -1.45 -10.79
C HIS A 78 16.11 -2.18 -9.69
N PHE A 79 16.78 -3.05 -8.94
CA PHE A 79 16.17 -3.58 -7.73
C PHE A 79 16.22 -2.58 -6.57
N PRO A 80 15.18 -2.55 -5.71
CA PRO A 80 15.02 -1.50 -4.71
C PRO A 80 15.91 -1.66 -3.46
N VAL A 81 16.54 -2.82 -3.26
CA VAL A 81 17.28 -3.15 -2.03
C VAL A 81 18.72 -3.55 -2.35
N LEU A 82 19.63 -3.24 -1.45
CA LEU A 82 21.00 -3.76 -1.42
C LEU A 82 21.17 -4.68 -0.21
N MET A 83 21.78 -5.85 -0.42
CA MET A 83 22.16 -6.79 0.63
C MET A 83 23.59 -7.25 0.35
N ASN A 84 24.51 -7.01 1.29
CA ASN A 84 25.94 -7.36 1.13
C ASN A 84 26.54 -6.81 -0.19
N GLY A 85 26.19 -5.57 -0.55
CA GLY A 85 26.68 -4.91 -1.76
C GLY A 85 26.06 -5.40 -3.08
N LYS A 86 25.12 -6.35 -3.05
CA LYS A 86 24.41 -6.84 -4.24
C LYS A 86 22.96 -6.35 -4.28
N GLU A 87 22.48 -6.04 -5.47
CA GLU A 87 21.09 -5.67 -5.70
C GLU A 87 20.15 -6.86 -5.45
N ASP A 88 19.07 -6.62 -4.71
CA ASP A 88 18.05 -7.61 -4.39
C ASP A 88 16.63 -7.00 -4.42
N ILE A 89 15.65 -7.86 -4.67
CA ILE A 89 14.22 -7.56 -4.64
C ILE A 89 13.69 -7.39 -3.22
N LEU A 90 12.52 -6.78 -3.07
CA LEU A 90 11.74 -6.84 -1.83
C LEU A 90 11.31 -8.28 -1.54
N TRP A 91 11.49 -8.71 -0.30
CA TRP A 91 10.99 -9.97 0.23
C TRP A 91 9.50 -9.89 0.53
N CYS A 92 8.84 -11.05 0.68
CA CYS A 92 7.40 -11.08 0.97
C CYS A 92 7.05 -10.41 2.30
N THR A 93 7.86 -10.57 3.33
CA THR A 93 7.68 -9.90 4.63
C THR A 93 7.86 -8.38 4.53
N GLU A 94 8.81 -7.93 3.71
CA GLU A 94 9.02 -6.50 3.43
C GLU A 94 7.83 -5.91 2.66
N LEU A 95 7.26 -6.68 1.72
CA LEU A 95 6.02 -6.30 1.04
C LEU A 95 4.85 -6.20 2.03
N GLU A 96 4.70 -7.16 2.94
CA GLU A 96 3.66 -7.09 3.98
C GLU A 96 3.78 -5.81 4.81
N ARG A 97 5.00 -5.49 5.28
CA ARG A 97 5.27 -4.24 6.02
C ARG A 97 4.95 -2.99 5.20
N ILE A 98 5.35 -2.94 3.93
CA ILE A 98 5.02 -1.82 3.02
C ILE A 98 3.50 -1.64 2.90
N PHE A 99 2.74 -2.72 2.83
CA PHE A 99 1.28 -2.61 2.76
C PHE A 99 0.61 -2.41 4.14
N GLY A 100 1.39 -2.43 5.22
CA GLY A 100 0.94 -2.29 6.60
C GLY A 100 0.31 -3.56 7.18
N PHE A 101 0.53 -4.72 6.56
CA PHE A 101 0.12 -6.01 7.11
C PHE A 101 1.09 -6.46 8.21
N PRO A 102 0.61 -7.27 9.17
CA PRO A 102 1.50 -8.03 10.05
C PRO A 102 2.49 -8.88 9.25
N VAL A 103 3.69 -9.05 9.80
CA VAL A 103 4.71 -9.92 9.20
C VAL A 103 4.18 -11.36 9.18
N HIS A 104 4.39 -12.08 8.08
CA HIS A 104 3.86 -13.41 7.78
C HIS A 104 2.35 -13.51 7.56
N TYR A 105 1.63 -12.39 7.40
CA TYR A 105 0.18 -12.40 7.15
C TYR A 105 -0.24 -13.23 5.93
N THR A 106 0.60 -13.29 4.90
CA THR A 106 0.33 -14.05 3.66
C THR A 106 1.08 -15.38 3.58
N ASP A 107 1.71 -15.80 4.68
CA ASP A 107 2.49 -17.03 4.76
C ASP A 107 1.59 -18.24 5.06
N VAL A 108 0.67 -18.51 4.14
CA VAL A 108 -0.36 -19.55 4.29
C VAL A 108 -0.45 -20.40 3.03
N SER A 109 -1.00 -21.61 3.17
CA SER A 109 -1.33 -22.50 2.04
C SER A 109 -0.16 -22.83 1.11
N ASN A 110 1.08 -22.89 1.64
CA ASN A 110 2.30 -23.12 0.86
C ASN A 110 2.45 -22.14 -0.34
N MET A 111 1.95 -20.92 -0.20
CA MET A 111 2.04 -19.92 -1.27
C MET A 111 3.48 -19.45 -1.48
N GLY A 112 4.00 -19.70 -2.69
CA GLY A 112 5.26 -19.11 -3.12
C GLY A 112 5.18 -17.59 -3.32
N ARG A 113 6.34 -16.96 -3.47
CA ARG A 113 6.50 -15.50 -3.63
C ARG A 113 5.54 -14.87 -4.63
N GLY A 114 5.38 -15.48 -5.81
CA GLY A 114 4.53 -14.93 -6.86
C GLY A 114 3.04 -14.88 -6.48
N ALA A 115 2.55 -15.88 -5.73
CA ALA A 115 1.17 -15.91 -5.25
C ALA A 115 0.95 -14.86 -4.16
N ARG A 116 1.88 -14.75 -3.20
CA ARG A 116 1.86 -13.72 -2.14
C ARG A 116 1.88 -12.32 -2.74
N GLN A 117 2.73 -12.06 -3.74
CA GLN A 117 2.75 -10.78 -4.45
C GLN A 117 1.43 -10.49 -5.19
N LYS A 118 0.80 -11.50 -5.81
CA LYS A 118 -0.50 -11.30 -6.47
C LYS A 118 -1.59 -10.89 -5.46
N LEU A 119 -1.57 -11.47 -4.26
CA LEU A 119 -2.50 -11.12 -3.19
C LEU A 119 -2.25 -9.68 -2.72
N LEU A 120 -1.02 -9.37 -2.28
CA LEU A 120 -0.63 -8.06 -1.76
C LEU A 120 -0.78 -6.96 -2.82
N GLY A 121 -0.40 -7.22 -4.07
CA GLY A 121 -0.52 -6.24 -5.15
C GLY A 121 -1.96 -5.73 -5.38
N ARG A 122 -2.97 -6.54 -5.03
CA ARG A 122 -4.40 -6.21 -5.13
C ARG A 122 -5.00 -5.66 -3.83
N SER A 123 -4.35 -5.85 -2.69
CA SER A 123 -4.90 -5.47 -1.39
C SER A 123 -4.96 -3.95 -1.18
N TRP A 124 -5.65 -3.51 -0.14
CA TRP A 124 -5.57 -2.12 0.29
C TRP A 124 -4.31 -1.88 1.14
N SER A 125 -3.92 -0.61 1.25
CA SER A 125 -2.95 -0.19 2.25
C SER A 125 -3.67 -0.19 3.60
N VAL A 126 -3.22 -1.04 4.53
CA VAL A 126 -3.80 -1.16 5.88
C VAL A 126 -3.88 0.19 6.60
N PRO A 127 -2.83 1.04 6.64
CA PRO A 127 -2.92 2.33 7.30
C PRO A 127 -3.93 3.29 6.66
N VAL A 128 -4.15 3.20 5.33
CA VAL A 128 -5.18 4.00 4.66
C VAL A 128 -6.58 3.55 5.11
N ILE A 129 -6.84 2.24 5.14
CA ILE A 129 -8.14 1.72 5.59
C ILE A 129 -8.37 2.00 7.07
N ARG A 130 -7.32 1.84 7.90
CA ARG A 130 -7.36 2.22 9.31
C ARG A 130 -7.75 3.68 9.50
N HIS A 131 -7.19 4.59 8.68
CA HIS A 131 -7.56 6.01 8.72
C HIS A 131 -9.02 6.22 8.36
N LEU A 132 -9.50 5.60 7.28
CA LEU A 132 -10.89 5.70 6.84
C LEU A 132 -11.88 5.20 7.90
N PHE A 133 -11.54 4.11 8.61
CA PHE A 133 -12.41 3.47 9.58
C PHE A 133 -12.22 3.98 11.02
N ALA A 134 -11.22 4.82 11.29
CA ALA A 134 -10.96 5.32 12.64
C ALA A 134 -12.19 5.94 13.35
N PRO A 135 -13.04 6.74 12.68
CA PRO A 135 -14.23 7.35 13.30
C PRO A 135 -15.29 6.33 13.72
N LEU A 136 -15.29 5.12 13.16
CA LEU A 136 -16.30 4.11 13.47
C LEU A 136 -16.25 3.67 14.95
N LYS A 137 -15.12 3.88 15.63
CA LYS A 137 -14.98 3.61 17.07
C LYS A 137 -15.97 4.39 17.94
N ASP A 138 -16.43 5.55 17.48
CA ASP A 138 -17.38 6.38 18.22
C ASP A 138 -18.83 5.89 18.07
N TYR A 139 -19.08 4.96 17.14
CA TYR A 139 -20.41 4.47 16.78
C TYR A 139 -20.65 3.00 17.14
N PHE A 140 -19.60 2.23 17.41
CA PHE A 140 -19.68 0.79 17.67
C PHE A 140 -18.94 0.41 18.95
N ALA A 141 -19.36 -0.70 19.57
CA ALA A 141 -18.71 -1.23 20.76
C ALA A 141 -17.23 -1.55 20.49
N CYS A 142 -16.38 -1.24 21.46
CA CYS A 142 -14.96 -1.60 21.48
C CYS A 142 -14.72 -2.63 22.58
N GLU A 143 -13.92 -3.65 22.27
CA GLU A 143 -13.35 -4.58 23.25
C GLU A 143 -12.04 -4.03 23.84
#